data_AF-A0AA90KFX1-F1
#
_entry.id   AF-A0AA90KFX1-F1
#
_cell.length_a   1.000
_cell.length_b   1.000
_cell.length_c   1.000
_cell.angle_alpha   90.00
_cell.angle_beta   90.00
_cell.angle_gamma   90.00
#
_symmetry.space_group_name_H-M   'P 1'
#
loop_
_entity.id
_entity.type
_entity.pdbx_description
1 polymer ?
#
loop_
_entity_poly.entity_id
_entity_poly.type
_entity_poly.pdbx_seq_one_letter_code
_entity_poly.pdbx_strand_id
1 'polypeptide(L)' 'MSTSVSALSELPAIEELAHAHRPVQLAVLGDLVHALSATPAVTHLLVRGSLATGTADRLSDVDLVVAVRDE' A
#
# COMPACT_ATOMS: atom_id res chain seq x y z
N MET A 1 -47.81 -2.07 4.83
CA MET A 1 -46.90 -1.64 3.77
C MET A 1 -45.49 -1.95 4.22
N SER A 2 -44.89 -3.02 3.69
CA SER A 2 -43.57 -3.51 4.09
C SER A 2 -42.56 -2.99 3.09
N THR A 3 -41.65 -2.11 3.51
CA THR A 3 -40.54 -1.65 2.66
C THR A 3 -39.49 -2.74 2.61
N SER A 4 -39.52 -3.54 1.55
CA SER A 4 -38.47 -4.51 1.23
C SER A 4 -37.16 -3.75 0.99
N VAL A 5 -36.15 -3.99 1.82
CA VAL A 5 -34.78 -3.48 1.63
C VAL A 5 -34.16 -4.24 0.46
N SER A 6 -34.50 -3.84 -0.76
CA SER A 6 -34.00 -4.38 -2.03
C SER A 6 -32.82 -3.54 -2.55
N ALA A 7 -31.85 -3.21 -1.69
CA ALA A 7 -30.77 -2.28 -2.04
C ALA A 7 -29.36 -2.78 -1.67
N LEU A 8 -29.21 -3.97 -1.06
CA LEU A 8 -27.90 -4.53 -0.73
C LEU A 8 -27.27 -5.33 -1.89
N SER A 9 -28.00 -5.57 -2.99
CA SER A 9 -27.51 -6.34 -4.14
C SER A 9 -26.64 -5.52 -5.10
N GLU A 10 -26.54 -4.20 -4.92
CA GLU A 10 -25.76 -3.30 -5.78
C GLU A 10 -24.48 -2.77 -5.12
N LEU A 11 -24.23 -3.12 -3.86
CA LEU A 11 -22.97 -2.75 -3.20
C LEU A 11 -21.88 -3.72 -3.66
N PRO A 12 -20.82 -3.25 -4.34
CA PRO A 12 -19.71 -4.11 -4.73
C PRO A 12 -19.17 -4.82 -3.49
N ALA A 13 -18.85 -6.10 -3.65
CA ALA A 13 -18.32 -6.90 -2.55
C ALA A 13 -17.10 -6.17 -1.96
N ILE A 14 -16.93 -6.21 -0.64
CA ILE A 14 -15.81 -5.54 0.05
C ILE A 14 -14.47 -5.92 -0.58
N GLU A 15 -14.35 -7.15 -1.05
CA GLU A 15 -13.17 -7.65 -1.76
C GLU A 15 -12.94 -6.97 -3.12
N GLU A 16 -14.00 -6.67 -3.87
CA GLU A 16 -13.94 -5.94 -5.13
C GLU A 16 -13.55 -4.47 -4.91
N LEU A 17 -14.11 -3.83 -3.89
CA LEU A 17 -13.71 -2.48 -3.46
C LEU A 17 -12.26 -2.44 -2.98
N ALA A 18 -11.85 -3.40 -2.15
CA ALA A 18 -10.48 -3.51 -1.65
C ALA A 18 -9.49 -3.76 -2.80
N HIS A 19 -9.88 -4.58 -3.79
CA HIS A 19 -9.07 -4.81 -4.98
C HIS A 19 -8.96 -3.54 -5.84
N ALA A 20 -10.08 -2.88 -6.12
CA ALA A 20 -10.10 -1.64 -6.90
C ALA A 20 -9.34 -0.50 -6.21
N HIS A 21 -9.27 -0.49 -4.88
CA HIS A 21 -8.60 0.54 -4.10
C HIS A 21 -7.19 0.15 -3.63
N ARG A 22 -6.67 -1.02 -4.03
CA ARG A 22 -5.31 -1.40 -3.71
C ARG A 22 -4.32 -0.39 -4.32
N PRO A 23 -3.51 0.30 -3.50
CA PRO A 23 -2.54 1.26 -4.01
C PRO A 23 -1.49 0.55 -4.89
N VAL A 24 -1.30 0.98 -6.14
CA VAL A 24 -0.24 0.47 -7.04
C VAL A 24 1.15 0.67 -6.44
N GLN A 25 1.26 1.67 -5.56
CA GLN A 25 2.45 2.00 -4.77
C GLN A 25 2.93 0.84 -3.89
N LEU A 26 2.05 -0.10 -3.51
CA LEU A 26 2.46 -1.31 -2.77
C LEU A 26 3.35 -2.22 -3.62
N ALA A 27 3.08 -2.34 -4.92
CA ALA A 27 3.93 -3.12 -5.83
C ALA A 27 5.30 -2.45 -5.99
N VAL A 28 5.30 -1.14 -6.23
CA VAL A 28 6.53 -0.32 -6.33
C VAL A 28 7.36 -0.41 -5.06
N LEU A 29 6.72 -0.34 -3.89
CA LEU A 29 7.38 -0.51 -2.60
C LEU A 29 8.03 -1.90 -2.49
N GLY A 30 7.35 -2.96 -2.91
CA GLY A 30 7.90 -4.32 -2.94
C GLY A 30 9.16 -4.42 -3.80
N ASP A 31 9.12 -3.86 -5.01
CA ASP A 31 10.27 -3.85 -5.93
C ASP A 31 11.46 -3.06 -5.37
N LEU A 32 11.19 -1.88 -4.79
CA LEU A 32 12.21 -1.05 -4.14
C LEU A 32 12.85 -1.77 -2.95
N VAL A 33 12.03 -2.37 -2.07
CA VAL A 33 12.54 -3.13 -0.93
C VAL A 33 13.39 -4.30 -1.40
N HIS A 34 12.97 -5.02 -2.45
CA HIS A 34 13.74 -6.12 -3.01
C HIS A 34 15.11 -5.65 -3.53
N ALA A 35 15.13 -4.61 -4.37
CA ALA A 35 16.36 -4.07 -4.94
C ALA A 35 17.32 -3.50 -3.87
N LEU A 36 16.80 -2.73 -2.91
CA LEU A 36 17.60 -2.13 -1.86
C LEU A 36 18.12 -3.18 -0.87
N SER A 37 17.33 -4.22 -0.55
CA SER A 37 17.78 -5.32 0.33
C SER A 37 18.87 -6.18 -0.29
N ALA A 38 18.97 -6.22 -1.63
CA ALA A 38 20.05 -6.90 -2.33
C ALA A 38 21.37 -6.10 -2.34
N THR A 39 21.34 -4.83 -1.90
CA THR A 39 22.52 -3.95 -1.89
C THR A 39 23.30 -4.11 -0.58
N PRO A 40 24.55 -4.59 -0.58
CA PRO A 40 25.30 -4.90 0.66
C PRO A 40 25.52 -3.71 1.61
N ALA A 41 25.62 -2.50 1.04
CA ALA A 41 25.80 -1.27 1.81
C ALA A 41 24.53 -0.89 2.59
N VAL A 42 23.34 -1.31 2.13
CA VAL A 42 22.08 -1.06 2.83
C VAL A 42 22.02 -1.95 4.08
N THR A 43 21.71 -1.35 5.22
CA THR A 43 21.63 -2.04 6.51
C THR A 43 20.23 -2.10 7.06
N HIS A 44 19.43 -1.06 6.81
CA HIS A 44 18.06 -0.97 7.29
C HIS A 44 17.18 -0.26 6.26
N LEU A 45 15.93 -0.69 6.19
CA LEU A 45 14.87 -0.08 5.40
C LEU A 45 13.68 0.19 6.32
N LEU A 46 13.15 1.41 6.26
CA LEU A 46 11.96 1.82 7.00
C LEU A 46 10.98 2.48 6.03
N VAL A 47 9.73 2.02 6.04
CA VAL A 47 8.62 2.66 5.31
C VAL A 47 8.02 3.74 6.20
N ARG A 48 7.72 4.90 5.62
CA ARG A 48 7.10 6.05 6.30
C ARG A 48 5.82 6.51 5.60
N GLY A 49 5.25 7.59 6.10
CA GLY A 49 4.12 8.28 5.48
C GLY A 49 2.81 7.51 5.49
N SER A 50 1.98 7.77 4.48
CA SER A 50 0.62 7.23 4.38
C SER A 50 0.61 5.70 4.20
N LEU A 51 1.63 5.13 3.55
CA LEU A 51 1.78 3.68 3.41
C LEU A 51 2.05 3.01 4.76
N ALA A 52 2.95 3.56 5.57
CA ALA A 52 3.26 3.02 6.90
C ALA A 52 2.07 3.10 7.87
N THR A 53 1.20 4.09 7.69
CA THR A 53 0.01 4.31 8.55
C THR A 53 -1.26 3.67 8.00
N GLY A 54 -1.20 3.00 6.84
CA GLY A 54 -2.36 2.38 6.20
C GLY A 54 -3.41 3.36 5.68
N THR A 55 -3.02 4.62 5.45
CA THR A 55 -3.89 5.70 4.97
C THR A 55 -3.63 6.08 3.51
N ALA A 56 -2.74 5.34 2.83
CA ALA A 56 -2.39 5.60 1.45
C ALA A 56 -3.58 5.43 0.49
N ASP A 57 -3.65 6.33 -0.48
CA ASP A 57 -4.60 6.32 -1.57
C ASP A 57 -3.89 6.30 -2.93
N ARG A 58 -4.63 6.50 -4.02
CA ARG A 58 -4.11 6.44 -5.38
C ARG A 58 -3.16 7.58 -5.76
N LEU A 59 -3.12 8.66 -4.98
CA LEU A 59 -2.26 9.83 -5.23
C LEU A 59 -1.07 9.89 -4.26
N SER A 60 -1.08 9.04 -3.24
CA SER A 60 0.02 8.91 -2.28
C SER A 60 1.32 8.51 -2.98
N ASP A 61 2.44 8.99 -2.46
CA ASP A 61 3.78 8.60 -2.88
C ASP A 61 4.33 7.42 -2.05
N VAL A 62 5.59 7.05 -2.31
CA VAL A 62 6.32 6.06 -1.54
C VAL A 62 7.43 6.77 -0.76
N ASP A 63 7.36 6.73 0.56
CA ASP A 63 8.36 7.32 1.47
C ASP A 63 9.16 6.21 2.19
N LEU A 64 10.48 6.24 2.01
CA LEU A 64 11.43 5.25 2.53
C LEU A 64 12.62 5.97 3.19
N VAL A 65 13.03 5.47 4.34
CA VAL A 65 14.33 5.79 4.94
C VAL A 65 15.25 4.58 4.79
N VAL A 66 16.44 4.82 4.24
CA VAL A 66 17.45 3.79 3.98
C VAL A 66 18.68 4.12 4.81
N ALA A 67 19.05 3.23 5.74
CA ALA A 67 20.31 3.33 6.44
C ALA A 67 21.39 2.63 5.64
N VAL A 68 22.44 3.35 5.27
CA VAL A 68 23.56 2.85 4.47
C VAL A 68 24.82 2.87 5.34
N ARG A 69 25.65 1.83 5.23
CA ARG A 69 27.00 1.83 5.78
C ARG A 69 27.85 2.78 4.94
N ASP A 70 28.41 3.79 5.58
CA ASP A 70 29.47 4.62 5.01
C ASP A 70 30.79 3.88 5.26
N GLU A 71 31.52 3.55 4.19
CA GLU A 71 32.78 2.81 4.25
C GLU A 71 33.98 3.73 4.55
#